data_AF-H7GIF0-F1
#
_entry.id   AF-H7GIF0-F1
#
_cell.length_a   1.000
_cell.length_b   1.000
_cell.length_c   1.000
_cell.angle_alpha   90.00
_cell.angle_beta   90.00
_cell.angle_gamma   90.00
#
_symmetry.space_group_name_H-M   'P 1'
#
loop_
_entity.id
_entity.type
_entity.pdbx_description
1 polymer ?
#
loop_
_entity_poly.entity_id
_entity_poly.type
_entity_poly.pdbx_seq_one_letter_code
_entity_poly.pdbx_strand_id
1 'polypeptide(L)' 'MRVLFVEGKDREALVALAEALPHPYWLLQGEGVFLLQVLGAGEEARARAEAVPGVRVWAFRLEDGVVYRGCGKRSGTSP' A
#
# COMPACT_ATOMS: atom_id res chain seq x y z
N MET A 1 -5.43 0.54 -13.65
CA MET A 1 -4.84 1.10 -12.41
C MET A 1 -3.64 0.25 -12.00
N ARG A 2 -2.58 0.78 -11.39
CA ARG A 2 -1.43 -0.05 -10.95
C ARG A 2 -1.51 -0.30 -9.45
N VAL A 3 -1.13 -1.50 -9.03
CA VAL A 3 -1.02 -1.90 -7.63
C VAL A 3 0.44 -2.23 -7.38
N LEU A 4 1.05 -1.54 -6.42
CA LEU A 4 2.43 -1.77 -5.98
C LEU A 4 2.39 -2.65 -4.73
N PHE A 5 3.31 -3.58 -4.66
CA PHE A 5 3.51 -4.46 -3.53
C PHE A 5 4.96 -4.32 -3.06
N VAL A 6 5.12 -4.14 -1.76
CA VAL A 6 6.42 -3.98 -1.10
C VAL A 6 6.44 -4.93 0.08
N GLU A 7 7.29 -5.95 0.02
CA GLU A 7 7.45 -6.92 1.08
C GLU A 7 8.77 -6.69 1.82
N GLY A 8 8.74 -6.70 3.15
CA GLY A 8 9.92 -6.51 3.97
C GLY A 8 9.72 -7.03 5.40
N LYS A 9 10.81 -7.13 6.16
CA LYS A 9 10.78 -7.52 7.58
C LYS A 9 10.61 -6.33 8.52
N ASP A 10 11.04 -5.15 8.07
CA ASP A 10 10.93 -3.91 8.84
C ASP A 10 9.55 -3.29 8.63
N ARG A 11 8.72 -3.40 9.66
CA ARG A 11 7.37 -2.83 9.65
C ARG A 11 7.39 -1.30 9.61
N GLU A 12 8.31 -0.67 10.33
CA GLU A 12 8.35 0.78 10.46
C GLU A 12 8.76 1.43 9.15
N ALA A 13 9.73 0.85 8.45
CA ALA A 13 10.12 1.29 7.10
C ALA A 13 8.94 1.22 6.11
N LEU A 14 8.12 0.17 6.17
CA LEU A 14 6.94 0.03 5.31
C LEU A 14 5.83 1.02 5.67
N VAL A 15 5.62 1.32 6.96
CA VAL A 15 4.67 2.35 7.40
C VAL A 15 5.11 3.73 6.93
N ALA A 16 6.39 4.08 7.12
CA ALA A 16 6.93 5.36 6.68
C ALA A 16 6.82 5.54 5.16
N LEU A 17 7.08 4.49 4.38
CA LEU A 17 6.85 4.49 2.94
C LEU A 17 5.38 4.73 2.60
N ALA A 18 4.45 4.08 3.31
CA ALA A 18 3.02 4.24 3.06
C ALA A 18 2.53 5.66 3.34
N GLU A 19 2.95 6.25 4.46
CA GLU A 19 2.60 7.62 4.84
C GLU A 19 3.18 8.68 3.89
N ALA A 20 4.31 8.38 3.25
CA ALA A 20 4.95 9.25 2.27
C ALA A 20 4.27 9.22 0.88
N LEU A 21 3.34 8.31 0.64
CA LEU A 21 2.66 8.14 -0.66
C LEU A 21 1.22 8.65 -0.58
N PRO A 22 0.75 9.50 -1.52
CA PRO A 22 -0.61 10.01 -1.55
C PRO A 22 -1.59 8.98 -2.14
N HIS A 23 -1.50 7.73 -1.70
CA HIS A 23 -2.20 6.59 -2.27
C HIS A 23 -2.86 5.75 -1.18
N PRO A 24 -4.07 5.21 -1.43
CA PRO A 24 -4.65 4.22 -0.52
C PRO A 24 -3.72 3.01 -0.39
N TYR A 25 -3.58 2.49 0.83
CA TYR A 25 -2.74 1.34 1.10
C TYR A 25 -3.34 0.38 2.11
N TRP A 26 -2.84 -0.85 2.10
CA TRP A 26 -3.03 -1.86 3.12
C TRP A 26 -1.69 -2.38 3.56
N LEU A 27 -1.50 -2.52 4.88
CA LEU A 27 -0.35 -3.20 5.46
C LEU A 27 -0.81 -4.54 6.01
N LEU A 28 -0.35 -5.62 5.40
CA LEU A 28 -0.67 -6.99 5.79
C LEU A 28 0.50 -7.56 6.58
N GLN A 29 0.19 -8.32 7.62
CA GLN A 29 1.16 -9.10 8.37
C GLN A 29 1.12 -10.55 7.90
N GLY A 30 2.28 -11.09 7.51
CA GLY A 30 2.48 -12.50 7.22
C GLY A 30 3.36 -13.17 8.28
N GLU A 31 3.74 -14.42 8.02
CA GLU A 31 4.66 -15.16 8.89
C GLU A 31 6.09 -14.63 8.73
N GLY A 32 6.51 -13.77 9.67
CA GLY A 32 7.87 -13.22 9.71
C GLY A 32 8.17 -12.13 8.68
N VAL A 33 7.16 -11.65 7.96
CA VAL A 33 7.25 -10.56 6.96
C VAL A 33 6.00 -9.68 7.00
N PHE A 34 6.12 -8.48 6.44
CA PHE A 34 5.02 -7.56 6.20
C PHE A 34 4.92 -7.28 4.70
N LEU A 35 3.70 -7.06 4.23
CA LEU A 35 3.40 -6.74 2.84
C LEU A 35 2.59 -5.45 2.79
N LEU A 36 3.20 -4.40 2.25
CA LEU A 36 2.51 -3.16 1.91
C LEU A 36 1.95 -3.25 0.49
N GLN A 37 0.64 -3.10 0.36
CA GLN A 37 -0.06 -2.97 -0.92
C GLN A 37 -0.49 -1.52 -1.12
N VAL A 38 -0.06 -0.88 -2.20
CA VAL A 38 -0.38 0.52 -2.53
C VAL A 38 -1.14 0.59 -3.84
N LEU A 39 -2.33 1.18 -3.80
CA LEU A 39 -3.24 1.26 -4.93
C LEU A 39 -3.10 2.59 -5.67
N GLY A 40 -2.98 2.54 -7.01
CA GLY A 40 -2.82 3.74 -7.84
C GLY A 40 -1.37 4.24 -7.89
N ALA A 41 -0.41 3.43 -7.42
CA ALA A 41 1.01 3.77 -7.41
C ALA A 41 1.59 3.90 -8.83
N GLY A 42 2.12 5.08 -9.14
CA GLY A 42 2.88 5.36 -10.38
C GLY A 42 4.36 4.95 -10.29
N GLU A 43 5.16 5.29 -11.31
CA GLU A 43 6.61 5.00 -11.33
C GLU A 43 7.36 5.68 -10.17
N GLU A 44 6.94 6.88 -9.76
CA GLU A 44 7.55 7.55 -8.61
C GLU A 44 7.38 6.75 -7.30
N ALA A 45 6.18 6.21 -7.07
CA ALA A 45 5.90 5.38 -5.89
C ALA A 45 6.74 4.10 -5.91
N ARG A 46 6.93 3.51 -7.10
CA ARG A 46 7.81 2.35 -7.29
C ARG A 46 9.27 2.69 -6.99
N ALA A 47 9.79 3.78 -7.53
CA ALA A 47 11.19 4.20 -7.30
C ALA A 47 11.46 4.46 -5.82
N ARG A 48 10.52 5.10 -5.11
CA ARG A 48 10.60 5.30 -3.65
C ARG A 48 10.60 3.98 -2.88
N ALA A 49 9.78 3.01 -3.30
CA ALA A 49 9.76 1.69 -2.70
C ALA A 49 11.07 0.91 -2.93
N GLU A 50 11.61 0.95 -4.15
CA GLU A 50 12.88 0.28 -4.51
C GLU A 50 14.09 0.89 -3.76
N ALA A 51 13.97 2.12 -3.28
CA ALA A 51 14.99 2.76 -2.44
C ALA A 51 14.96 2.30 -0.98
N VAL A 52 13.93 1.57 -0.54
CA VAL A 52 13.87 1.04 0.83
C VAL A 52 14.80 -0.17 0.95
N PRO A 53 15.77 -0.19 1.88
CA PRO A 53 16.68 -1.33 2.03
C PRO A 53 15.96 -2.61 2.44
N GLY A 54 16.36 -3.74 1.84
CA GLY A 54 15.92 -5.07 2.27
C GLY A 54 14.47 -5.43 1.90
N VAL A 55 13.84 -4.68 1.00
CA VAL A 55 12.49 -5.00 0.52
C VAL A 55 12.52 -5.68 -0.85
N ARG A 56 11.44 -6.39 -1.15
CA ARG A 56 11.13 -6.88 -2.50
C ARG A 56 9.97 -6.05 -3.05
N VAL A 57 10.12 -5.55 -4.28
CA VAL A 57 9.15 -4.66 -4.92
C VAL A 57 8.63 -5.29 -6.20
N TRP A 58 7.32 -5.32 -6.38
CA TRP A 58 6.70 -5.69 -7.64
C TRP A 58 5.38 -4.94 -7.83
N ALA A 59 4.92 -4.86 -9.07
CA ALA A 59 3.69 -4.17 -9.37
C ALA A 59 2.91 -4.84 -10.49
N PHE A 60 1.60 -4.77 -10.37
CA PHE A 60 0.66 -5.33 -11.33
C PHE A 60 -0.25 -4.24 -11.88
N ARG A 61 -0.69 -4.43 -13.12
CA ARG A 61 -1.85 -3.69 -13.63
C ARG A 61 -3.11 -4.42 -13.16
N LEU A 62 -3.99 -3.68 -12.49
CA LEU A 62 -5.34 -4.15 -12.20
C LEU A 62 -6.13 -4.14 -13.51
N GLU A 63 -6.52 -5.33 -13.98
CA GLU A 63 -7.34 -5.55 -15.17
C GLU A 63 -8.83 -5.51 -14.84
N ASP A 64 -9.25 -6.21 -13.77
CA ASP A 64 -10.63 -6.23 -13.28
C ASP A 64 -10.65 -6.31 -11.74
N GLY A 65 -11.71 -5.81 -11.09
CA GLY A 65 -11.90 -5.91 -9.65
C GLY A 65 -12.61 -4.73 -8.99
N VAL A 66 -13.18 -4.98 -7.81
CA VAL A 66 -13.80 -3.96 -6.96
C VAL A 66 -12.78 -3.44 -5.96
N VAL A 67 -12.50 -2.14 -6.02
CA VAL A 67 -11.75 -1.47 -4.97
C VAL A 67 -12.73 -1.03 -3.89
N TYR A 68 -12.71 -1.73 -2.75
CA TYR A 68 -13.41 -1.27 -1.57
C TYR A 68 -12.58 -0.16 -0.91
N ARG A 69 -12.88 1.09 -1.27
CA ARG A 69 -12.47 2.22 -0.43
C ARG A 69 -13.32 2.10 0.82
N GLY A 70 -12.73 1.65 1.93
CA GLY A 70 -13.44 1.43 3.19
C GLY A 70 -14.46 2.53 3.44
N CYS A 71 -15.66 2.15 3.89
CA CYS A 71 -16.69 3.11 4.29
C CYS A 71 -16.04 4.15 5.18
N GLY A 72 -15.82 5.36 4.65
CA GLY A 72 -15.55 6.51 5.49
C GLY A 72 -16.63 6.52 6.55
N LYS A 73 -16.24 6.57 7.83
CA LYS A 73 -17.20 6.75 8.92
C LYS A 73 -18.17 7.86 8.49
N ARG A 74 -19.41 7.51 8.11
CA ARG A 74 -20.49 8.48 8.20
C ARG A 74 -20.60 8.74 9.68
N SER A 75 -20.16 9.93 10.11
CA SER A 75 -20.58 10.47 11.39
C SER A 75 -22.10 10.37 11.42
N GLY A 76 -22.60 9.47 12.26
CA GLY A 76 -24.00 9.42 12.59
C GLY A 76 -24.34 10.67 13.38
N THR A 77 -24.83 11.70 12.71
CA THR A 77 -25.74 12.65 13.32
C THR A 77 -27.11 12.36 12.73
N SER A 78 -27.88 11.57 13.49
CA SER A 78 -29.31 11.38 13.29
C SER A 78 -30.04 12.74 13.37
N PRO A 79 -31.05 12.98 12.52
CA PRO A 79 -32.20 13.80 12.87
C PRO A 79 -33.12 13.08 13.87
#